data_AF-A0A4Y2E9D7-F1
#
_entry.id   AF-A0A4Y2E9D7-F1
#
_cell.length_a   1.000
_cell.length_b   1.000
_cell.length_c   1.000
_cell.angle_alpha   90.00
_cell.angle_beta   90.00
_cell.angle_gamma   90.00
#
_symmetry.space_group_name_H-M   'P 1'
#
loop_
_entity.id
_entity.type
_entity.pdbx_description
1 polymer ?
#
loop_
_entity_poly.entity_id
_entity_poly.type
_entity_poly.pdbx_seq_one_letter_code
_entity_poly.pdbx_strand_id
1 'polypeptide(L)'
;MTISSQNQTCCKLTCYLGWDKEITGSLREEFVQWFRDLEALKEVPVPRWINIIPDVDSTKKFFILTFCDESKDAYATVSYLVQEADDKNVHFLASRSRIAPLKGATIPRLELLAALVGARLTKSIVDALVWTIVKCFLLGRFYKCSYVDN
;
A
#
# COMPACT_ATOMS: atom_id res chain seq x y z
N MET A 1 -9.12 11.35 11.06
CA MET A 1 -8.88 10.24 10.13
C MET A 1 -10.19 9.46 10.02
N THR A 2 -11.15 10.00 9.25
CA THR A 2 -12.55 9.55 9.20
C THR A 2 -12.96 9.13 7.78
N ILE A 3 -11.95 8.86 6.93
CA ILE A 3 -12.13 8.55 5.50
C ILE A 3 -12.62 7.10 5.30
N SER A 4 -12.41 6.22 6.27
CA SER A 4 -12.76 4.80 6.13
C SER A 4 -14.25 4.49 6.32
N SER A 5 -14.99 5.28 7.11
CA SER A 5 -16.40 4.98 7.42
C SER A 5 -17.35 5.37 6.29
N GLN A 6 -17.14 6.51 5.63
CA GLN A 6 -18.02 6.98 4.56
C GLN A 6 -17.87 6.17 3.26
N ASN A 7 -16.64 5.84 2.86
CA ASN A 7 -16.38 5.05 1.65
C ASN A 7 -16.97 3.63 1.73
N GLN A 8 -17.00 3.03 2.93
CA GLN A 8 -17.63 1.73 3.13
C GLN A 8 -19.16 1.79 2.99
N THR A 9 -19.79 2.91 3.34
CA THR A 9 -21.26 3.05 3.30
C THR A 9 -21.76 3.19 1.86
N CYS A 10 -21.11 4.00 1.02
CA CYS A 10 -21.51 4.18 -0.38
C CYS A 10 -21.28 2.92 -1.23
N CYS A 11 -20.16 2.20 -1.02
CA CYS A 11 -19.89 0.92 -1.68
C CYS A 11 -20.82 -0.22 -1.20
N LYS A 12 -21.30 -0.18 0.05
CA LYS A 12 -22.28 -1.18 0.54
C LYS A 12 -23.68 -0.92 -0.01
N LEU A 13 -24.08 0.34 -0.20
CA LEU A 13 -25.42 0.70 -0.69
C LEU A 13 -25.61 0.46 -2.20
N THR A 14 -24.55 0.63 -2.99
CA THR A 14 -24.56 0.31 -4.43
C THR A 14 -24.82 -1.17 -4.71
N CYS A 15 -24.41 -2.08 -3.81
CA CYS A 15 -24.74 -3.50 -3.90
C CYS A 15 -26.24 -3.81 -3.75
N TYR A 16 -27.02 -2.95 -3.07
CA TYR A 16 -28.46 -3.13 -2.86
C TYR A 16 -29.34 -2.40 -3.89
N LEU A 17 -28.82 -1.35 -4.53
CA LEU A 17 -29.57 -0.52 -5.49
C LEU A 17 -29.37 -0.98 -6.95
N GLY A 18 -28.28 -1.69 -7.24
CA GLY A 18 -27.89 -2.07 -8.60
C GLY A 18 -27.12 -0.94 -9.29
N TRP A 19 -26.12 -1.30 -10.10
CA TRP A 19 -25.19 -0.36 -10.74
C TRP A 19 -25.86 0.62 -11.71
N ASP A 20 -27.02 0.26 -12.25
CA ASP A 20 -27.77 1.05 -13.23
C ASP A 20 -28.79 2.01 -12.59
N LYS A 21 -28.98 1.97 -11.27
CA LYS A 21 -29.89 2.91 -10.59
C LYS A 21 -29.15 4.15 -10.14
N GLU A 22 -29.71 5.30 -10.51
CA GLU A 22 -29.19 6.59 -10.07
C GLU A 22 -29.30 6.72 -8.54
N ILE A 23 -28.19 7.09 -7.90
CA ILE A 23 -28.15 7.39 -6.47
C ILE A 23 -28.84 8.74 -6.26
N THR A 24 -29.80 8.80 -5.34
CA THR A 24 -30.60 10.01 -5.06
C THR A 24 -30.45 10.48 -3.61
N GLY A 25 -30.87 11.72 -3.34
CA GLY A 25 -30.87 12.30 -2.00
C GLY A 25 -29.47 12.59 -1.45
N SER A 26 -29.36 12.59 -0.11
CA SER A 26 -28.14 12.95 0.61
C SER A 26 -26.92 12.11 0.23
N LEU A 27 -27.14 10.83 -0.13
CA LEU A 27 -26.04 9.93 -0.52
C LEU A 27 -25.37 10.37 -1.83
N ARG A 28 -26.14 10.93 -2.78
CA ARG A 28 -25.57 11.48 -4.02
C ARG A 28 -24.71 12.69 -3.72
N GLU A 29 -25.21 13.57 -2.84
CA GLU A 29 -24.50 14.79 -2.44
C GLU A 29 -23.19 14.43 -1.74
N GLU A 30 -23.21 13.47 -0.82
CA GLU A 30 -22.01 12.94 -0.16
C GLU A 30 -21.02 12.33 -1.17
N PHE A 31 -21.49 11.50 -2.11
CA PHE A 31 -20.63 10.89 -3.12
C PHE A 31 -19.99 11.93 -4.05
N VAL A 32 -20.77 12.92 -4.51
CA VAL A 32 -20.27 14.02 -5.34
C VAL A 32 -19.28 14.88 -4.56
N GLN A 33 -19.56 15.17 -3.29
CA GLN A 33 -18.63 15.92 -2.44
C GLN A 33 -17.33 15.15 -2.25
N TRP A 34 -17.41 13.86 -1.93
CA TRP A 34 -16.23 12.99 -1.85
C TRP A 34 -15.42 12.99 -3.15
N PHE A 35 -16.10 12.89 -4.30
CA PHE A 35 -15.43 12.92 -5.60
C PHE A 35 -14.76 14.28 -5.89
N ARG A 36 -15.34 15.38 -5.43
CA ARG A 36 -14.70 16.72 -5.48
C ARG A 36 -13.51 16.80 -4.55
N ASP A 37 -13.60 16.23 -3.36
CA ASP A 37 -12.49 16.20 -2.40
C ASP A 37 -11.28 15.42 -2.97
N LEU A 38 -11.50 14.45 -3.86
CA LEU A 38 -10.42 13.78 -4.59
C LEU A 38 -9.63 14.74 -5.49
N GLU A 39 -10.21 15.85 -5.95
CA GLU A 39 -9.45 16.84 -6.72
C GLU A 39 -8.32 17.46 -5.90
N ALA A 40 -8.49 17.57 -4.59
CA ALA A 40 -7.43 18.04 -3.70
C ALA A 40 -6.21 17.11 -3.68
N LEU A 41 -6.35 15.83 -4.06
CA LEU A 41 -5.21 14.92 -4.19
C LEU A 41 -4.23 15.31 -5.30
N LYS A 42 -4.69 16.07 -6.31
CA LYS A 42 -3.80 16.61 -7.36
C LYS A 42 -2.75 17.56 -6.79
N GLU A 43 -3.10 18.23 -5.70
CA GLU A 43 -2.24 19.19 -5.01
C GLU A 43 -1.38 18.56 -3.91
N VAL A 44 -1.49 17.25 -3.67
CA VAL A 44 -0.68 16.56 -2.66
C VAL A 44 0.70 16.22 -3.27
N PRO A 45 1.78 16.89 -2.84
CA PRO A 45 3.11 16.57 -3.34
C PRO A 45 3.55 15.22 -2.76
N VAL A 46 3.91 14.28 -3.63
CA VAL A 46 4.58 13.04 -3.24
C VAL A 46 6.08 13.21 -3.51
N PRO A 47 6.92 13.45 -2.48
CA PRO A 47 8.34 13.63 -2.69
C PRO A 47 8.96 12.33 -3.21
N ARG A 48 9.45 12.37 -4.46
CA ARG A 48 10.14 11.22 -5.08
C ARG A 48 11.57 11.08 -4.60
N TRP A 49 12.20 12.19 -4.22
CA TRP A 49 13.55 12.16 -3.71
C TRP A 49 13.53 11.80 -2.24
N ILE A 50 14.17 10.68 -1.92
CA ILE A 50 14.20 10.11 -0.57
C ILE A 50 15.18 10.89 0.33
N ASN A 51 16.12 11.66 -0.25
CA ASN A 51 17.12 12.48 0.45
C ASN A 51 17.73 11.83 1.71
N ILE A 52 17.99 10.52 1.63
CA ILE A 52 18.65 9.77 2.70
C ILE A 52 20.03 9.40 2.18
N ILE A 53 21.04 10.02 2.77
CA ILE A 53 22.43 9.61 2.62
C ILE A 53 22.70 8.72 3.84
N PRO A 54 23.00 7.42 3.67
CA PRO A 54 23.41 6.58 4.78
C PRO A 54 24.72 7.14 5.32
N ASP A 55 24.63 7.81 6.47
CA ASP A 55 25.79 8.33 7.18
C ASP A 55 26.36 7.20 8.05
N VAL A 56 27.63 6.88 7.81
CA VAL A 56 28.39 5.79 8.42
C VAL A 56 28.48 5.97 9.95
N ASP A 57 28.37 7.21 10.44
CA ASP A 57 28.44 7.54 11.86
C ASP A 57 27.05 7.75 12.52
N SER A 58 25.95 7.64 11.78
CA SER A 58 24.64 8.04 12.30
C SER A 58 23.86 6.92 13.01
N THR A 59 23.32 7.27 14.17
CA THR A 59 22.35 6.50 15.00
C THR A 59 21.02 6.20 14.30
N LYS A 60 20.83 6.62 13.05
CA LYS A 60 19.57 6.53 12.32
C LYS A 60 19.40 5.13 11.75
N LYS A 61 18.44 4.38 12.29
CA LYS A 61 18.10 3.05 11.78
C LYS A 61 17.03 3.18 10.69
N PHE A 62 17.26 2.52 9.58
CA PHE A 62 16.33 2.45 8.47
C PHE A 62 15.76 1.05 8.35
N PHE A 63 14.48 0.95 7.99
CA PHE A 63 13.85 -0.32 7.67
C PHE A 63 12.87 -0.18 6.52
N ILE A 64 12.82 -1.23 5.69
CA ILE A 64 11.87 -1.33 4.59
C ILE A 64 10.63 -2.06 5.10
N LEU A 65 9.47 -1.45 4.87
CA LEU A 65 8.18 -2.00 5.23
C LEU A 65 7.38 -2.28 3.96
N THR A 66 7.22 -3.56 3.65
CA THR A 66 6.49 -4.06 2.49
C THR A 66 5.14 -4.61 2.94
N PHE A 67 4.06 -3.94 2.56
CA PHE A 67 2.70 -4.42 2.75
C PHE A 67 2.27 -5.24 1.56
N CYS A 68 1.54 -6.31 1.81
CA CYS A 68 0.91 -7.16 0.83
C CYS A 68 -0.59 -7.23 1.15
N ASP A 69 -1.40 -7.09 0.11
CA ASP A 69 -2.86 -7.18 0.20
C ASP A 69 -3.40 -8.01 -0.94
N GLU A 70 -4.51 -8.68 -0.68
CA GLU A 70 -5.15 -9.58 -1.63
C GLU A 70 -6.67 -9.54 -1.52
N SER A 71 -7.30 -9.69 -2.68
CA SER A 71 -8.73 -9.89 -2.83
C SER A 71 -8.97 -11.02 -3.82
N LYS A 72 -10.23 -11.40 -4.04
CA LYS A 72 -10.57 -12.40 -5.07
C LYS A 72 -10.24 -11.92 -6.49
N ASP A 73 -10.11 -10.61 -6.68
CA ASP A 73 -10.00 -9.98 -7.98
C ASP A 73 -8.58 -9.52 -8.30
N ALA A 74 -7.77 -9.22 -7.28
CA ALA A 74 -6.40 -8.74 -7.44
C ALA A 74 -5.54 -9.02 -6.22
N TYR A 75 -4.23 -8.96 -6.39
CA TYR A 75 -3.26 -8.95 -5.31
C TYR A 75 -2.21 -7.88 -5.57
N ALA A 76 -1.75 -7.23 -4.52
CA ALA A 76 -0.86 -6.09 -4.61
C ALA A 76 0.13 -6.03 -3.45
N THR A 77 1.19 -5.27 -3.66
CA THR A 77 2.18 -4.98 -2.64
C THR A 77 2.69 -3.56 -2.80
N VAL A 78 3.05 -2.94 -1.68
CA VAL A 78 3.64 -1.60 -1.62
C VAL A 78 4.77 -1.61 -0.59
N SER A 79 5.90 -0.99 -0.93
CA SER A 79 7.07 -0.90 -0.07
C SER A 79 7.36 0.56 0.30
N TYR A 80 7.62 0.77 1.58
CA TYR A 80 7.99 2.05 2.15
C TYR A 80 9.35 1.94 2.83
N LEU A 81 10.08 3.05 2.84
CA LEU A 81 11.24 3.23 3.69
C LEU A 81 10.82 4.00 4.92
N VAL A 82 11.20 3.50 6.08
CA VAL A 82 10.91 4.15 7.37
C VAL A 82 12.23 4.45 8.07
N GLN A 83 12.34 5.69 8.54
CA GLN A 83 13.43 6.14 9.38
C GLN A 83 13.01 6.09 10.85
N GLU A 84 13.79 5.37 11.68
CA GLU A 84 13.67 5.39 13.13
C GLU A 84 14.39 6.64 13.66
N ALA A 85 13.65 7.74 13.75
CA ALA A 85 14.04 8.99 14.38
C ALA A 85 12.86 9.55 15.19
N ASP A 86 13.08 10.62 15.96
CA ASP A 86 12.03 11.27 16.77
C ASP A 86 10.83 11.69 15.91
N ASP A 87 11.10 12.18 14.69
CA ASP A 87 10.11 12.32 13.62
C ASP A 87 10.19 11.12 12.68
N LYS A 88 9.18 10.24 12.74
CA LYS A 88 9.08 9.09 11.84
C LYS A 88 8.82 9.55 10.40
N ASN A 89 9.88 9.66 9.62
CA ASN A 89 9.79 9.91 8.19
C ASN A 89 9.50 8.60 7.45
N VAL A 90 8.48 8.64 6.58
CA VAL A 90 8.07 7.51 5.73
C VAL A 90 8.13 7.95 4.28
N HIS A 91 8.87 7.19 3.47
CA HIS A 91 9.01 7.44 2.04
C HIS A 91 8.42 6.29 1.24
N PHE A 92 7.63 6.61 0.22
CA PHE A 92 7.17 5.63 -0.75
C PHE A 92 8.35 5.20 -1.64
N LEU A 93 8.57 3.89 -1.76
CA LEU A 93 9.63 3.36 -2.62
C LEU A 93 9.04 2.88 -3.95
N ALA A 94 8.18 1.88 -3.88
CA ALA A 94 7.54 1.29 -5.06
C ALA A 94 6.33 0.45 -4.69
N SER A 95 5.47 0.18 -5.68
CA SER A 95 4.34 -0.74 -5.57
C SER A 95 4.22 -1.63 -6.80
N ARG A 96 3.58 -2.78 -6.65
CA ARG A 96 3.28 -3.75 -7.71
C ARG A 96 1.89 -4.31 -7.46
N SER A 97 1.03 -4.33 -8.49
CA SER A 97 -0.28 -4.96 -8.44
C SER A 97 -0.47 -5.92 -9.62
N ARG A 98 -1.32 -6.93 -9.44
CA ARG A 98 -1.66 -7.93 -10.46
C ARG A 98 -3.12 -8.34 -10.31
N ILE A 99 -3.79 -8.55 -11.44
CA ILE A 99 -5.15 -9.11 -11.47
C ILE A 99 -5.08 -10.60 -11.11
N ALA A 100 -6.03 -11.08 -10.32
CA ALA A 100 -6.14 -12.48 -9.95
C ALA A 100 -6.45 -13.35 -11.19
N PRO A 101 -6.00 -14.61 -11.22
CA PRO A 101 -6.28 -15.49 -12.35
C PRO A 101 -7.79 -15.67 -12.60
N LEU A 102 -8.22 -15.53 -13.86
CA LEU A 102 -9.64 -15.68 -14.25
C LEU A 102 -10.24 -17.04 -13.90
N LYS A 103 -9.40 -18.09 -13.85
CA LYS A 103 -9.82 -19.44 -13.45
C LYS A 103 -10.12 -19.57 -11.94
N GLY A 104 -10.00 -18.48 -11.19
CA GLY A 104 -10.13 -18.44 -9.75
C GLY A 104 -8.86 -18.94 -9.05
N ALA A 105 -8.57 -18.34 -7.91
CA ALA A 105 -7.57 -18.80 -6.96
C ALA A 105 -8.16 -18.69 -5.55
N THR A 106 -7.73 -19.56 -4.65
CA THR A 106 -8.12 -19.46 -3.24
C THR A 106 -7.43 -18.26 -2.59
N ILE A 107 -8.04 -17.68 -1.56
CA ILE A 107 -7.45 -16.57 -0.80
C ILE A 107 -6.04 -16.91 -0.28
N PRO A 108 -5.78 -18.09 0.33
CA PRO A 108 -4.42 -18.45 0.76
C PRO A 108 -3.39 -18.50 -0.38
N ARG A 109 -3.82 -18.88 -1.59
CA ARG A 109 -2.94 -18.87 -2.76
C ARG A 109 -2.63 -17.44 -3.20
N LEU A 110 -3.61 -16.54 -3.14
CA LEU A 110 -3.42 -15.13 -3.48
C LEU A 110 -2.56 -14.41 -2.44
N GLU A 111 -2.72 -14.72 -1.16
CA GLU A 111 -1.82 -14.27 -0.07
C GLU A 111 -0.36 -14.65 -0.36
N LEU A 112 -0.12 -15.91 -0.74
CA LEU A 112 1.22 -16.39 -1.08
C LEU A 112 1.77 -15.70 -2.34
N LEU A 113 0.93 -15.44 -3.34
CA LEU A 113 1.34 -14.71 -4.54
C LEU A 113 1.65 -13.23 -4.24
N ALA A 114 0.86 -12.59 -3.38
CA ALA A 114 1.12 -11.24 -2.89
C ALA A 114 2.46 -11.20 -2.15
N ALA A 115 2.70 -12.15 -1.25
CA ALA A 115 3.96 -12.30 -0.51
C ALA A 115 5.16 -12.47 -1.46
N LEU A 116 5.01 -13.31 -2.50
CA LEU A 116 6.07 -13.55 -3.49
C LEU A 116 6.39 -12.29 -4.30
N VAL A 117 5.36 -11.55 -4.72
CA VAL A 117 5.58 -10.28 -5.42
C VAL A 117 6.20 -9.24 -4.48
N GLY A 118 5.76 -9.20 -3.22
CA GLY A 118 6.35 -8.39 -2.16
C GLY A 118 7.83 -8.67 -2.00
N ALA A 119 8.22 -9.93 -1.81
CA ALA A 119 9.62 -10.31 -1.60
C ALA A 119 10.50 -9.95 -2.80
N ARG A 120 9.99 -10.16 -4.03
CA ARG A 120 10.69 -9.77 -5.25
C ARG A 120 10.83 -8.25 -5.37
N LEU A 121 9.80 -7.50 -5.00
CA LEU A 121 9.83 -6.04 -5.00
C LEU A 121 10.84 -5.51 -3.99
N THR A 122 10.81 -6.02 -2.76
CA THR A 122 11.77 -5.67 -1.70
C THR A 122 13.19 -5.94 -2.16
N LYS A 123 13.46 -7.11 -2.75
CA LYS A 123 14.77 -7.43 -3.31
C LYS A 123 15.22 -6.42 -4.38
N SER A 124 14.37 -6.12 -5.37
CA SER A 124 14.70 -5.10 -6.38
C SER A 124 15.00 -3.73 -5.77
N ILE A 125 14.34 -3.36 -4.68
CA ILE A 125 14.57 -2.10 -3.98
C ILE A 125 15.91 -2.12 -3.26
N VAL A 126 16.22 -3.18 -2.51
CA VAL A 126 17.50 -3.33 -1.81
C VAL A 126 18.67 -3.29 -2.80
N ASP A 127 18.55 -4.05 -3.91
CA ASP A 127 19.54 -4.06 -4.99
C ASP A 127 19.76 -2.65 -5.59
N ALA A 128 18.68 -1.85 -5.72
CA ALA A 128 18.76 -0.50 -6.28
C ALA A 128 19.30 0.55 -5.31
N LEU A 129 19.11 0.37 -4.00
CA LEU A 129 19.60 1.29 -2.97
C LEU A 129 21.09 1.07 -2.67
N VAL A 130 21.64 -0.11 -2.98
CA VAL A 130 23.04 -0.47 -2.71
C VAL A 130 23.38 -0.33 -1.21
N TRP A 131 22.38 -0.50 -0.34
CA TRP A 131 22.55 -0.42 1.10
C TRP A 131 22.90 -1.78 1.66
N THR A 132 23.99 -1.85 2.42
CA THR A 132 24.63 -3.12 2.80
C THR A 132 23.84 -3.93 3.82
N ILE A 133 23.06 -3.29 4.70
CA ILE A 133 22.26 -3.97 5.72
C ILE A 133 21.00 -3.16 5.99
N VAL A 134 19.86 -3.61 5.47
CA VAL A 134 18.57 -2.98 5.73
C VAL A 134 17.61 -4.02 6.27
N LYS A 135 17.03 -3.73 7.44
CA LYS A 135 16.01 -4.60 8.01
C LYS A 135 14.74 -4.50 7.16
N CYS A 136 14.25 -5.63 6.68
CA CYS A 136 13.06 -5.69 5.84
C CYS A 136 11.92 -6.42 6.57
N PHE A 137 10.72 -5.86 6.46
CA PHE A 137 9.50 -6.42 7.03
C PHE A 137 8.47 -6.62 5.93
N LEU A 138 7.92 -7.84 5.85
CA LEU A 138 6.87 -8.21 4.92
C LEU A 138 5.60 -8.47 5.73
N LEU A 139 4.61 -7.60 5.54
CA LEU A 139 3.35 -7.60 6.29
C LEU A 139 2.22 -7.98 5.34
N GLY A 140 1.60 -9.12 5.60
CA GLY A 140 0.32 -9.49 5.02
C GLY A 140 -0.76 -9.54 6.08
N ARG A 141 -2.00 -9.81 5.66
CA ARG A 141 -3.16 -9.83 6.57
C ARG A 141 -3.04 -10.88 7.69
N PHE A 142 -2.38 -12.00 7.41
CA PHE A 142 -2.24 -13.13 8.35
C PHE A 142 -0.80 -13.45 8.73
N TYR A 143 0.19 -12.72 8.19
CA TYR A 143 1.59 -13.01 8.43
C TYR A 143 2.42 -11.74 8.60
N LYS A 144 3.45 -11.88 9.43
CA LYS A 144 4.53 -10.90 9.59
C LYS A 144 5.85 -11.64 9.44
N CYS A 145 6.56 -11.37 8.37
CA CYS A 145 7.90 -11.89 8.14
C CYS A 145 8.91 -10.76 8.34
N SER A 146 10.01 -11.04 9.02
CA SER A 146 11.15 -10.13 9.09
C SER A 146 12.39 -10.87 8.62
N TYR A 147 13.14 -10.25 7.73
CA TYR A 147 14.42 -10.78 7.26
C TYR A 147 15.41 -9.62 7.11
N VAL A 148 16.70 -9.95 7.20
CA VAL A 148 17.80 -9.03 6.98
C VAL A 148 18.48 -9.51 5.70
N ASP A 149 18.37 -8.73 4.63
CA ASP A 149 19.15 -9.00 3.42
C ASP A 149 20.62 -8.69 3.75
N ASN A 150 21.48 -9.70 3.55
CA ASN A 150 22.95 -9.66 3.71
C ASN A 150 23.63 -9.39 2.38
#